data_AF-A0A382PSY3-F1
#
_entry.id   AF-A0A382PSY3-F1
#
_cell.length_a   1.000
_cell.length_b   1.000
_cell.length_c   1.000
_cell.angle_alpha   90.00
_cell.angle_beta   90.00
_cell.angle_gamma   90.00
#
_symmetry.space_group_name_H-M   'P 1'
#
loop_
_entity.id
_entity.type
_entity.pdbx_description
1 polymer ?
#
loop_
_entity_poly.entity_id
_entity_poly.type
_entity_poly.pdbx_seq_one_letter_code
_entity_poly.pdbx_strand_id
1 'polypeptide(L)'
;MEDRNMQGFFWLNSRKIIGEKMNNYKTMNIKLLTIISFTMLVTQCTNKKESVTDDQQVRTTKGTNINKGDYSVNKDLSTIKWTGKEITTKSHYGTLDLKGGSVYVNNDGIISGNVLVDMNSINCLDMLGRG
;
A
#
# COMPACT_ATOMS: atom_id res chain seq x y z
N MET A 1 -32.37 -31.09 -19.30
CA MET A 1 -31.52 -32.08 -18.62
C MET A 1 -30.10 -31.83 -19.08
N GLU A 2 -29.49 -30.67 -18.77
CA GLU A 2 -28.17 -30.35 -19.35
C GLU A 2 -27.42 -29.23 -18.59
N ASP A 3 -27.44 -29.24 -17.26
CA ASP A 3 -26.98 -28.09 -16.48
C ASP A 3 -26.06 -28.47 -15.31
N ARG A 4 -25.43 -29.65 -15.36
CA ARG A 4 -24.54 -30.16 -14.29
C ARG A 4 -23.09 -30.35 -14.68
N ASN A 5 -22.60 -29.77 -15.79
CA ASN A 5 -21.23 -30.03 -16.27
C ASN A 5 -20.33 -28.79 -16.43
N MET A 6 -20.77 -27.57 -16.11
CA MET A 6 -19.89 -26.39 -16.20
C MET A 6 -19.02 -26.18 -14.95
N GLN A 7 -19.46 -26.61 -13.76
CA GLN A 7 -18.67 -26.45 -12.53
C GLN A 7 -17.41 -27.34 -12.49
N GLY A 8 -17.42 -28.48 -13.20
CA GLY A 8 -16.25 -29.35 -13.32
C GLY A 8 -15.13 -28.77 -14.18
N PHE A 9 -15.49 -28.03 -15.25
CA PHE A 9 -14.53 -27.41 -16.16
C PHE A 9 -13.78 -26.23 -15.52
N PHE A 10 -14.47 -25.41 -14.72
CA PHE A 10 -13.82 -24.32 -13.98
C PHE A 10 -12.83 -24.86 -12.94
N TRP A 11 -13.14 -25.99 -12.28
CA TRP A 11 -12.28 -26.56 -11.24
C TRP A 11 -11.02 -27.23 -11.80
N LEU A 12 -11.12 -27.91 -12.95
CA LEU A 12 -9.97 -28.54 -13.62
C LEU A 12 -8.99 -27.53 -14.24
N ASN A 13 -9.51 -26.46 -14.85
CA ASN A 13 -8.66 -25.38 -15.38
C ASN A 13 -7.92 -24.62 -14.25
N SER A 14 -8.57 -24.44 -13.10
CA SER A 14 -7.95 -23.81 -11.93
C SER A 14 -6.74 -24.60 -11.42
N ARG A 15 -6.84 -25.94 -11.34
CA ARG A 15 -5.70 -26.79 -10.90
C ARG A 15 -4.52 -26.76 -11.88
N LYS A 16 -4.77 -26.69 -13.19
CA LYS A 16 -3.71 -26.63 -14.21
C LYS A 16 -2.92 -25.31 -14.15
N ILE A 17 -3.62 -24.19 -13.98
CA ILE A 17 -3.00 -22.86 -13.85
C ILE A 17 -2.19 -22.73 -12.54
N ILE A 18 -2.66 -23.35 -11.45
CA ILE A 18 -1.90 -23.40 -10.19
C ILE A 18 -0.63 -24.25 -10.38
N GLY A 19 -0.72 -25.40 -11.06
CA GLY A 19 0.44 -26.25 -11.34
C GLY A 19 1.54 -25.57 -12.18
N GLU A 20 1.18 -24.76 -13.17
CA GLU A 20 2.16 -24.00 -13.97
C GLU A 20 2.82 -22.87 -13.18
N LYS A 21 2.07 -22.13 -12.34
CA LYS A 21 2.66 -21.11 -11.45
C LYS A 21 3.60 -21.70 -10.41
N MET A 22 3.40 -22.97 -10.02
CA MET A 22 4.25 -23.65 -9.07
C MET A 22 5.63 -24.08 -9.63
N ASN A 23 5.79 -24.13 -10.95
CA ASN A 23 7.08 -24.52 -11.54
C ASN A 23 8.08 -23.35 -11.61
N ASN A 24 7.57 -22.12 -11.50
CA ASN A 24 8.35 -20.89 -11.67
C ASN A 24 8.86 -20.28 -10.35
N TYR A 25 8.42 -20.79 -9.18
CA TYR A 25 9.08 -20.45 -7.91
C TYR A 25 10.32 -21.32 -7.64
N LYS A 26 10.53 -22.38 -8.43
CA LYS A 26 11.58 -23.40 -8.21
C LYS A 26 12.98 -22.95 -8.64
N THR A 27 13.12 -21.80 -9.29
CA THR A 27 14.41 -21.18 -9.66
C THR A 27 14.67 -19.87 -8.92
N MET A 28 13.90 -19.58 -7.86
CA MET A 28 14.11 -18.41 -7.01
C MET A 28 15.32 -18.65 -6.09
N ASN A 29 16.41 -17.92 -6.34
CA ASN A 29 17.72 -18.01 -5.68
C ASN A 29 17.62 -18.13 -4.15
N ILE A 30 17.72 -19.37 -3.64
CA ILE A 30 17.46 -19.76 -2.25
C ILE A 30 18.60 -19.46 -1.27
N LYS A 31 19.57 -18.62 -1.67
CA LYS A 31 20.78 -18.31 -0.89
C LYS A 31 20.55 -17.49 0.39
N LEU A 32 19.30 -17.12 0.70
CA LEU A 32 18.97 -16.29 1.87
C LEU A 32 18.50 -17.10 3.10
N LEU A 33 18.31 -18.41 2.98
CA LEU A 33 17.76 -19.26 4.05
C LEU A 33 18.81 -20.03 4.88
N THR A 34 20.11 -19.88 4.59
CA THR A 34 21.20 -20.63 5.25
C THR A 34 21.89 -19.91 6.41
N ILE A 35 21.36 -18.78 6.90
CA ILE A 35 22.05 -17.94 7.91
C ILE A 35 21.45 -18.09 9.33
N ILE A 36 20.49 -18.98 9.55
CA ILE A 36 19.78 -19.10 10.85
C ILE A 36 20.36 -20.19 11.78
N SER A 37 21.43 -20.90 11.40
CA SER A 37 22.02 -21.98 12.23
C SER A 37 23.51 -21.82 12.53
N PHE A 38 23.92 -20.69 13.10
CA PHE A 38 25.20 -20.51 13.79
C PHE A 38 25.08 -19.15 14.50
N THR A 39 25.11 -18.96 15.81
CA THR A 39 25.76 -19.68 16.91
C THR A 39 25.10 -19.16 18.19
N MET A 40 24.58 -20.06 19.01
CA MET A 40 24.25 -19.75 20.39
C MET A 40 25.55 -19.86 21.19
N LEU A 41 26.26 -18.74 21.37
CA LEU A 41 27.30 -18.62 22.39
C LEU A 41 26.93 -17.46 23.32
N VAL A 42 26.49 -17.85 24.51
CA VAL A 42 26.22 -16.98 25.66
C VAL A 42 27.49 -16.26 26.10
N THR A 43 27.40 -14.94 26.28
CA THR A 43 28.16 -14.20 27.30
C THR A 43 27.28 -13.09 27.88
N GLN A 44 27.26 -13.00 29.20
CA GLN A 44 26.48 -12.06 30.01
C GLN A 44 27.06 -10.64 29.94
N CYS A 45 26.20 -9.62 29.90
CA CYS A 45 26.48 -8.32 30.51
C CYS A 45 25.18 -7.61 30.97
N THR A 46 25.05 -7.50 32.29
CA THR A 46 24.39 -6.53 33.18
C THR A 46 23.32 -5.53 32.68
N ASN A 47 22.20 -5.53 33.41
CA ASN A 47 21.15 -4.50 33.65
C ASN A 47 21.27 -3.11 32.98
N LYS A 48 20.28 -2.77 32.12
CA LYS A 48 19.66 -1.43 32.06
C LYS A 48 18.23 -1.53 31.50
N LYS A 49 17.33 -0.72 32.06
CA LYS A 49 15.89 -0.65 31.71
C LYS A 49 15.66 -0.04 30.32
N GLU A 50 14.80 -0.70 29.55
CA GLU A 50 13.81 -0.21 28.57
C GLU A 50 14.20 0.92 27.57
N SER A 51 14.24 0.57 26.28
CA SER A 51 13.20 0.95 25.30
C SER A 51 13.60 0.44 23.92
N VAL A 52 12.62 -0.10 23.21
CA VAL A 52 12.69 -0.62 21.84
C VAL A 52 13.14 0.49 20.89
N THR A 53 14.22 0.24 20.15
CA THR A 53 14.55 0.97 18.93
C THR A 53 13.61 0.46 17.84
N ASP A 54 12.47 1.14 17.68
CA ASP A 54 11.72 1.13 16.44
C ASP A 54 12.45 2.07 15.48
N ASP A 55 12.95 1.53 14.36
CA ASP A 55 13.55 2.30 13.27
C ASP A 55 12.45 3.09 12.55
N GLN A 56 11.87 4.07 13.25
CA GLN A 56 11.06 5.12 12.66
C GLN A 56 12.04 6.10 12.04
N GLN A 57 12.31 5.93 10.74
CA GLN A 57 12.85 7.00 9.92
C GLN A 57 11.83 8.14 9.87
N VAL A 58 11.83 8.98 10.91
CA VAL A 58 11.14 10.26 10.94
C VAL A 58 11.72 11.08 9.79
N ARG A 59 10.94 11.21 8.71
CA ARG A 59 11.21 12.15 7.64
C ARG A 59 11.06 13.55 8.24
N THR A 60 12.15 14.09 8.77
CA THR A 60 12.28 15.53 9.05
C THR A 60 12.25 16.25 7.70
N THR A 61 11.02 16.49 7.22
CA THR A 61 10.77 17.22 5.98
C THR A 61 11.05 18.68 6.28
N LYS A 62 12.01 19.24 5.54
CA LYS A 62 12.37 20.65 5.44
C LYS A 62 11.16 21.55 5.76
N GLY A 63 11.16 22.13 6.97
CA GLY A 63 10.00 22.79 7.56
C GLY A 63 9.60 24.03 6.77
N THR A 64 8.48 23.94 6.06
CA THR A 64 7.64 25.11 5.86
C THR A 64 7.05 25.46 7.23
N ASN A 65 7.21 26.72 7.67
CA ASN A 65 6.57 27.19 8.90
C ASN A 65 5.06 27.23 8.65
N ILE A 66 4.37 26.12 8.93
CA ILE A 66 2.90 26.06 8.90
C ILE A 66 2.42 26.62 10.23
N ASN A 67 1.63 27.69 10.18
CA ASN A 67 1.08 28.30 11.39
C ASN A 67 0.12 27.31 12.06
N LYS A 68 0.12 27.31 13.40
CA LYS A 68 -0.91 26.62 14.17
C LYS A 68 -2.29 27.16 13.77
N GLY A 69 -3.27 26.25 13.64
CA GLY A 69 -4.65 26.64 13.41
C GLY A 69 -5.48 25.55 12.76
N ASP A 70 -6.73 25.90 12.50
CA ASP A 70 -7.68 25.10 11.76
C ASP A 70 -7.69 25.52 10.30
N TYR A 71 -7.62 24.54 9.41
CA TYR A 71 -7.59 24.70 7.97
C TYR A 71 -8.73 23.90 7.35
N SER A 72 -9.49 24.54 6.48
CA SER A 72 -10.51 23.85 5.69
C SER A 72 -9.94 23.45 4.33
N VAL A 73 -10.24 22.22 3.91
CA VAL A 73 -9.85 21.74 2.57
C VAL A 73 -10.69 22.45 1.52
N ASN A 74 -10.03 23.23 0.66
CA ASN A 74 -10.68 23.84 -0.49
C ASN A 74 -10.86 22.80 -1.60
N LYS A 75 -12.06 22.21 -1.68
CA LYS A 75 -12.40 21.20 -2.68
C LYS A 75 -12.36 21.69 -4.13
N ASP A 76 -12.54 22.98 -4.37
CA ASP A 76 -12.58 23.54 -5.73
C ASP A 76 -11.16 23.76 -6.28
N LEU A 77 -10.17 23.89 -5.40
CA LEU A 77 -8.76 24.04 -5.74
C LEU A 77 -7.93 22.77 -5.51
N SER A 78 -8.56 21.67 -5.08
CA SER A 78 -7.88 20.44 -4.67
C SER A 78 -8.44 19.23 -5.40
N THR A 79 -7.57 18.32 -5.82
CA THR A 79 -7.94 17.07 -6.48
C THR A 79 -7.07 15.94 -5.96
N ILE A 80 -7.66 14.76 -5.76
CA ILE A 80 -6.90 13.55 -5.45
C ILE A 80 -6.46 12.91 -6.77
N LYS A 81 -5.16 12.64 -6.90
CA LYS A 81 -4.64 11.77 -7.96
C LYS A 81 -4.49 10.35 -7.40
N TRP A 82 -4.97 9.36 -8.13
CA TRP A 82 -4.82 7.97 -7.77
C TRP A 82 -4.04 7.21 -8.84
N THR A 83 -3.32 6.18 -8.40
CA THR A 83 -2.64 5.22 -9.27
C THR A 83 -2.92 3.82 -8.74
N GLY A 84 -3.51 2.97 -9.59
CA GLY A 84 -3.69 1.54 -9.33
C GLY A 84 -2.70 0.75 -10.18
N LYS A 85 -2.02 -0.24 -9.60
CA LYS A 85 -1.03 -1.05 -10.31
C LYS A 85 -1.29 -2.53 -10.13
N GLU A 86 -1.42 -3.26 -11.24
CA GLU A 86 -1.37 -4.71 -11.24
C GLU A 86 0.04 -5.18 -10.90
N ILE A 87 0.17 -6.35 -10.27
CA ILE A 87 1.48 -6.88 -9.83
C ILE A 87 2.47 -7.03 -10.98
N THR A 88 1.98 -7.30 -12.19
CA THR A 88 2.82 -7.78 -13.30
C THR A 88 2.79 -6.92 -14.56
N THR A 89 1.73 -6.16 -14.80
CA THR A 89 1.33 -5.88 -16.19
C THR A 89 0.94 -4.44 -16.45
N LYS A 90 -0.11 -3.93 -15.80
CA LYS A 90 -0.65 -2.60 -16.11
C LYS A 90 -0.70 -1.69 -14.89
N SER A 91 -0.69 -0.39 -15.15
CA SER A 91 -0.97 0.63 -14.15
C SER A 91 -2.01 1.57 -14.74
N HIS A 92 -3.00 1.89 -13.92
CA HIS A 92 -4.05 2.83 -14.20
C HIS A 92 -3.87 4.05 -13.32
N TYR A 93 -4.26 5.21 -13.81
CA TYR A 93 -4.24 6.43 -13.03
C TYR A 93 -5.44 7.29 -13.35
N GLY A 94 -5.74 8.20 -12.44
CA GLY A 94 -6.89 9.04 -12.57
C GLY A 94 -7.03 10.03 -11.45
N THR A 95 -8.24 10.57 -11.35
CA THR A 95 -8.59 11.57 -10.35
C THR A 95 -9.83 11.20 -9.55
N LEU A 96 -9.93 11.81 -8.37
CA LEU A 96 -11.07 11.79 -7.46
C LEU A 96 -11.25 13.21 -6.91
N ASP A 97 -12.50 13.62 -6.78
CA ASP A 97 -12.89 14.88 -6.19
C ASP A 97 -13.05 14.76 -4.67
N LEU A 98 -12.99 15.92 -4.02
CA LEU A 98 -13.15 16.06 -2.58
C LEU A 98 -14.53 16.61 -2.26
N LYS A 99 -15.17 16.06 -1.23
CA LYS A 99 -16.36 16.68 -0.61
C LYS A 99 -15.98 17.78 0.37
N GLY A 100 -14.75 17.74 0.89
CA GLY A 100 -14.21 18.71 1.83
C GLY A 100 -13.30 18.03 2.84
N GLY A 101 -13.08 18.69 3.98
CA GLY A 101 -12.22 18.18 5.04
C GLY A 101 -11.77 19.30 5.98
N SER A 102 -11.23 18.88 7.12
CA SER A 102 -10.63 19.76 8.11
C SER A 102 -9.27 19.23 8.51
N VAL A 103 -8.31 20.12 8.65
CA VAL A 103 -6.94 19.84 9.08
C VAL A 103 -6.60 20.78 10.22
N TYR A 104 -6.10 20.24 11.32
CA TYR A 104 -5.64 20.98 12.48
C TYR A 104 -4.13 20.82 12.62
N VAL A 105 -3.45 21.93 12.88
CA VAL A 105 -2.02 21.96 13.18
C VAL A 105 -1.85 22.44 14.62
N ASN A 106 -1.26 21.60 15.46
CA ASN A 106 -1.03 21.94 16.87
C ASN A 106 0.24 22.81 17.07
N ASN A 107 0.51 23.20 18.32
CA ASN A 107 1.67 24.03 18.67
C ASN A 107 3.01 23.35 18.33
N ASP A 108 3.05 22.03 18.32
CA ASP A 108 4.25 21.22 18.03
C ASP A 108 4.40 20.92 16.52
N GLY A 109 3.51 21.48 15.69
CA GLY A 109 3.46 21.25 14.24
C GLY A 109 2.87 19.89 13.84
N ILE A 110 2.27 19.15 14.77
CA ILE A 110 1.57 17.89 14.48
C ILE A 110 0.29 18.20 13.72
N ILE A 111 0.14 17.55 12.57
CA ILE A 111 -1.01 17.67 11.69
C ILE A 111 -1.96 16.51 11.94
N SER A 112 -3.22 16.82 12.22
CA SER A 112 -4.32 15.84 12.34
C SER A 112 -5.56 16.32 11.61
N GLY A 113 -6.51 15.44 11.33
CA GLY A 113 -7.76 15.83 10.68
C GLY A 113 -8.37 14.75 9.80
N ASN A 114 -9.28 15.17 8.94
CA ASN A 114 -10.03 14.31 8.04
C ASN A 114 -10.20 14.95 6.67
N VAL A 115 -10.22 14.09 5.65
CA VAL A 115 -10.51 14.47 4.27
C VAL A 115 -11.66 13.59 3.78
N LEU A 116 -12.73 14.19 3.29
CA LEU A 116 -13.88 13.49 2.74
C LEU A 116 -13.73 13.42 1.22
N VAL A 117 -13.67 12.21 0.70
CA VAL A 117 -13.50 11.92 -0.73
C VAL A 117 -14.86 11.59 -1.35
N ASP A 118 -15.13 12.11 -2.56
CA ASP A 118 -16.28 11.66 -3.34
C ASP A 118 -15.91 10.48 -4.22
N MET A 119 -16.16 9.25 -3.75
CA MET A 119 -15.83 8.06 -4.53
C MET A 119 -16.65 7.90 -5.82
N ASN A 120 -17.79 8.60 -5.95
CA ASN A 120 -18.58 8.57 -7.19
C ASN A 120 -17.94 9.39 -8.31
N SER A 121 -16.98 10.27 -8.00
CA SER A 121 -16.27 11.12 -8.95
C SER A 121 -15.05 10.44 -9.60
N ILE A 122 -14.84 9.14 -9.34
CA ILE A 122 -13.66 8.44 -9.82
C ILE A 122 -13.58 8.49 -11.35
N ASN A 123 -12.49 9.05 -11.85
CA ASN A 123 -12.25 9.19 -13.29
C ASN A 123 -10.91 8.56 -13.67
N CYS A 124 -10.91 7.69 -14.68
CA CYS A 124 -9.73 7.00 -15.20
C CYS A 124 -9.19 7.77 -16.41
N LEU A 125 -7.96 8.27 -16.33
CA LEU A 125 -7.40 9.20 -17.34
C LEU A 125 -6.54 8.50 -18.40
N ASP A 126 -6.26 7.22 -18.26
CA ASP A 126 -5.41 6.44 -19.16
C ASP A 126 -6.19 5.62 -20.20
N MET A 127 -7.50 5.86 -20.31
CA MET A 127 -8.37 5.20 -21.29
C MET A 127 -8.14 5.75 -22.71
N LEU A 128 -7.08 5.29 -23.38
CA LEU A 128 -7.02 5.35 -24.84
C LEU A 128 -7.83 4.16 -25.39
N GLY A 129 -9.10 4.40 -25.71
CA GLY A 129 -9.94 3.43 -26.40
C GLY A 129 -9.30 3.02 -27.72
N ARG A 130 -8.87 1.77 -27.85
CA ARG A 130 -8.61 1.17 -29.17
C ARG A 130 -9.96 0.71 -29.71
N GLY A 131 -10.56 1.54 -30.57
CA GLY A 131 -11.59 1.11 -31.51
C GLY A 131 -11.00 0.29 -32.64
#